data_AF-A0A936TDN3-F1
#
_entry.id   AF-A0A936TDN3-F1
#
_cell.length_a   1.000
_cell.length_b   1.000
_cell.length_c   1.000
_cell.angle_alpha   90.00
_cell.angle_beta   90.00
_cell.angle_gamma   90.00
#
_symmetry.space_group_name_H-M   'P 1'
#
loop_
_entity.id
_entity.type
_entity.pdbx_description
1 polymer ?
#
loop_
_entity_poly.entity_id
_entity_poly.type
_entity_poly.pdbx_seq_one_letter_code
_entity_poly.pdbx_strand_id
1 'polypeptide(L)'
;MSHQQPTSTRSTASVLGDYLRFWSGRDSFRPRATPSTGWFLPLWGVSLAVAYASSIVVTIAVVAFGSDPPENAIGDLVESGPVLSLILTAVVLAPLIEEVAFRLPMSLRPWHVAGGIGVLSVMFVPSLFGVSLGQAIVGGDDEAIAAVVEVALTVGVICVLGLILRRLLPREPSDGPALVSTRVRFGVIVTLTVVFAGAHLGNFAEFTWFLPAFILPQVLVGMVLAYVRVIRSWWMGVAIHALNNAVAVGFGLLPRLVGQDGGQAVVGVAIVGSIILLGGSSAIALGVNAYLTWERNQHTFPGGYAAPTHSPGGYAAPVPPAAGAADPWPHGRPPPWPPPSGRSTAPESTAFGD
;
A
#
# COMPACT_ATOMS: atom_id res chain seq x y z
N MET A 1 -12.90 27.24 31.01
CA MET A 1 -13.34 25.83 30.87
C MET A 1 -13.03 25.39 29.46
N SER A 2 -12.03 24.51 29.25
CA SER A 2 -11.70 24.00 27.93
C SER A 2 -12.70 22.92 27.53
N HIS A 3 -13.47 23.15 26.47
CA HIS A 3 -14.26 22.10 25.83
C HIS A 3 -13.32 21.02 25.30
N GLN A 4 -13.12 19.95 26.08
CA GLN A 4 -12.58 18.72 25.53
C GLN A 4 -13.62 18.23 24.51
N GLN A 5 -13.28 18.31 23.23
CA GLN A 5 -14.09 17.69 22.20
C GLN A 5 -14.20 16.19 22.53
N PRO A 6 -15.41 15.61 22.52
CA PRO A 6 -15.58 14.21 22.80
C PRO A 6 -14.70 13.43 21.83
N THR A 7 -13.72 12.70 22.37
CA THR A 7 -12.94 11.74 21.61
C THR A 7 -13.92 10.78 20.99
N SER A 8 -14.21 10.94 19.70
CA SER A 8 -15.10 10.04 18.99
C SER A 8 -14.57 8.64 19.23
N THR A 9 -15.39 7.83 19.90
CA THR A 9 -15.14 6.41 20.14
C THR A 9 -15.11 5.75 18.77
N ARG A 10 -13.94 5.77 18.12
CA ARG A 10 -13.76 5.18 16.80
C ARG A 10 -14.17 3.73 16.90
N SER A 11 -15.25 3.41 16.17
CA SER A 11 -15.75 2.07 15.93
C SER A 11 -14.56 1.11 15.76
N THR A 12 -14.61 0.01 16.52
CA THR A 12 -13.60 -1.06 16.55
C THR A 12 -13.65 -1.85 15.25
N ALA A 13 -13.30 -1.18 14.17
CA ALA A 13 -13.23 -1.73 12.84
C ALA A 13 -12.49 -3.06 12.80
N SER A 14 -13.06 -4.03 12.08
CA SER A 14 -12.34 -5.26 11.83
C SER A 14 -11.18 -5.04 10.88
N VAL A 15 -10.13 -5.86 11.02
CA VAL A 15 -8.94 -5.75 10.14
C VAL A 15 -9.33 -5.92 8.66
N LEU A 16 -10.26 -6.83 8.36
CA LEU A 16 -10.78 -7.01 7.01
C LEU A 16 -11.64 -5.82 6.56
N GLY A 17 -12.52 -5.30 7.41
CA GLY A 17 -13.32 -4.12 7.09
C GLY A 17 -12.46 -2.87 6.84
N ASP A 18 -11.36 -2.75 7.58
CA ASP A 18 -10.35 -1.71 7.37
C ASP A 18 -9.61 -1.88 6.05
N TYR A 19 -9.18 -3.11 5.73
CA TYR A 19 -8.56 -3.44 4.46
C TYR A 19 -9.48 -3.10 3.27
N LEU A 20 -10.75 -3.51 3.34
CA LEU A 20 -11.73 -3.23 2.28
C LEU A 20 -12.06 -1.74 2.17
N ARG A 21 -12.13 -1.01 3.28
CA ARG A 21 -12.32 0.46 3.26
C ARG A 21 -11.14 1.18 2.62
N PHE A 22 -9.91 0.76 2.94
CA PHE A 22 -8.70 1.28 2.29
C PHE A 22 -8.78 1.13 0.77
N TRP A 23 -9.12 -0.06 0.27
CA TRP A 23 -9.22 -0.33 -1.16
C TRP A 23 -10.45 0.29 -1.84
N SER A 24 -11.45 0.73 -1.06
CA SER A 24 -12.56 1.53 -1.59
C SER A 24 -12.20 3.00 -1.88
N GLY A 25 -10.98 3.45 -1.53
CA GLY A 25 -10.51 4.81 -1.77
C GLY A 25 -11.18 5.89 -0.91
N ARG A 26 -11.98 5.49 0.09
CA ARG A 26 -12.76 6.39 0.96
C ARG A 26 -12.03 6.87 2.22
N ASP A 27 -10.90 6.25 2.56
CA ASP A 27 -10.19 6.53 3.81
C ASP A 27 -9.12 7.63 3.67
N SER A 28 -8.93 8.40 4.74
CA SER A 28 -7.73 9.22 4.90
C SER A 28 -6.55 8.26 5.10
N PHE A 29 -5.69 8.09 4.10
CA PHE A 29 -4.48 7.23 4.08
C PHE A 29 -3.42 7.60 5.15
N ARG A 30 -3.83 7.73 6.41
CA ARG A 30 -3.00 8.15 7.54
C ARG A 30 -2.54 6.92 8.32
N PRO A 31 -1.28 6.90 8.79
CA PRO A 31 -0.82 5.90 9.72
C PRO A 31 -1.77 5.81 10.92
N ARG A 32 -2.08 4.59 11.36
CA ARG A 32 -2.92 4.37 12.54
C ARG A 32 -2.00 4.01 13.72
N ALA A 33 -2.34 4.51 14.91
CA ALA A 33 -1.70 4.06 16.14
C ALA A 33 -1.78 2.53 16.22
N THR A 34 -0.68 1.90 16.64
CA THR A 34 -0.47 0.45 16.57
C THR A 34 -1.53 -0.34 17.35
N PRO A 35 -2.39 -1.15 16.73
CA PRO A 35 -3.07 -2.22 17.42
C PRO A 35 -2.10 -3.36 17.78
N SER A 36 -2.51 -4.15 18.78
CA SER A 36 -1.80 -5.32 19.34
C SER A 36 -1.36 -6.31 18.26
N THR A 37 -0.27 -7.05 18.50
CA THR A 37 0.32 -8.08 17.61
C THR A 37 -0.67 -9.07 16.96
N GLY A 38 -1.89 -9.21 17.50
CA GLY A 38 -2.95 -10.07 16.98
C GLY A 38 -3.50 -9.77 15.58
N TRP A 39 -3.13 -8.65 14.94
CA TRP A 39 -3.52 -8.38 13.53
C TRP A 39 -2.55 -8.97 12.51
N PHE A 40 -1.30 -9.23 12.91
CA PHE A 40 -0.23 -9.59 11.99
C PHE A 40 -0.47 -10.96 11.37
N LEU A 41 -0.67 -11.99 12.20
CA LEU A 41 -0.88 -13.35 11.73
C LEU A 41 -2.10 -13.46 10.81
N PRO A 42 -3.28 -12.88 11.14
CA PRO A 42 -4.42 -12.95 10.23
C PRO A 42 -4.17 -12.29 8.87
N LEU A 43 -3.49 -11.15 8.84
CA LEU A 43 -3.24 -10.46 7.58
C LEU A 43 -2.17 -11.19 6.74
N TRP A 44 -1.11 -11.67 7.38
CA TRP A 44 -0.08 -12.49 6.71
C TRP A 44 -0.68 -13.80 6.19
N GLY A 45 -1.50 -14.48 6.99
CA GLY A 45 -2.19 -15.70 6.58
C GLY A 45 -3.14 -15.47 5.41
N VAL A 46 -3.86 -14.34 5.35
CA VAL A 46 -4.62 -13.96 4.15
C VAL A 46 -3.71 -13.69 2.95
N SER A 47 -2.58 -12.99 3.15
CA SER A 47 -1.61 -12.77 2.08
C SER A 47 -1.15 -14.08 1.46
N LEU A 48 -0.79 -15.07 2.29
CA LEU A 48 -0.40 -16.40 1.84
C LEU A 48 -1.56 -17.11 1.15
N ALA A 49 -2.72 -17.18 1.79
CA ALA A 49 -3.88 -17.88 1.25
C ALA A 49 -4.24 -17.37 -0.15
N VAL A 50 -4.28 -16.05 -0.31
CA VAL A 50 -4.61 -15.42 -1.59
C VAL A 50 -3.51 -15.67 -2.62
N ALA A 51 -2.24 -15.54 -2.26
CA ALA A 51 -1.12 -15.80 -3.17
C ALA A 51 -1.13 -17.24 -3.72
N TYR A 52 -1.21 -18.22 -2.83
CA TYR A 52 -1.15 -19.63 -3.22
C TYR A 52 -2.44 -20.11 -3.88
N ALA A 53 -3.61 -19.71 -3.37
CA ALA A 53 -4.88 -20.08 -4.01
C ALA A 53 -4.95 -19.52 -5.44
N SER A 54 -4.57 -18.25 -5.65
CA SER A 54 -4.54 -17.69 -7.01
C SER A 54 -3.51 -18.37 -7.90
N SER A 55 -2.32 -18.70 -7.39
CA SER A 55 -1.29 -19.44 -8.15
C SER A 55 -1.79 -20.81 -8.61
N ILE A 56 -2.45 -21.57 -7.71
CA ILE A 56 -3.03 -22.88 -8.02
C ILE A 56 -4.12 -22.75 -9.07
N VAL A 57 -5.06 -21.80 -8.89
CA VAL A 57 -6.17 -21.58 -9.84
C VAL A 57 -5.64 -21.22 -11.22
N VAL A 58 -4.65 -20.32 -11.32
CA VAL A 58 -4.03 -19.93 -12.59
C VAL A 58 -3.35 -21.13 -13.25
N THR A 59 -2.59 -21.91 -12.49
CA THR A 59 -1.91 -23.11 -13.01
C THR A 59 -2.90 -24.14 -13.54
N ILE A 60 -3.96 -24.45 -12.77
CA ILE A 60 -5.02 -25.37 -13.21
C ILE A 60 -5.69 -24.87 -14.48
N ALA A 61 -6.01 -23.57 -14.56
CA ALA A 61 -6.65 -22.99 -15.74
C ALA A 61 -5.75 -23.14 -16.98
N VAL A 62 -4.48 -22.79 -16.89
CA VAL A 62 -3.51 -22.86 -18.00
C VAL A 62 -3.37 -24.29 -18.52
N VAL A 63 -3.21 -25.26 -17.62
CA VAL A 63 -3.15 -26.68 -17.98
C VAL A 63 -4.47 -27.16 -18.58
N ALA A 64 -5.62 -26.73 -18.05
CA ALA A 64 -6.93 -27.10 -18.58
C ALA A 64 -7.18 -26.55 -20.01
N PHE A 65 -6.53 -25.44 -20.37
CA PHE A 65 -6.52 -24.90 -21.74
C PHE A 65 -5.46 -25.54 -22.64
N GLY A 66 -4.79 -26.60 -22.18
CA GLY A 66 -3.79 -27.34 -22.97
C GLY A 66 -2.49 -26.57 -23.19
N SER A 67 -2.17 -25.61 -22.34
CA SER A 67 -0.91 -24.87 -22.35
C SER A 67 -0.02 -25.36 -21.20
N ASP A 68 1.29 -25.39 -21.43
CA ASP A 68 2.27 -25.66 -20.37
C ASP A 68 2.50 -24.39 -19.52
N PRO A 69 2.74 -24.53 -18.19
CA PRO A 69 3.18 -23.41 -17.37
C PRO A 69 4.50 -22.83 -17.91
N PRO A 70 4.67 -21.49 -17.89
CA PRO A 70 5.86 -20.86 -18.43
C PRO A 70 7.07 -21.14 -17.52
N GLU A 71 8.24 -21.33 -18.12
CA GLU A 71 9.49 -21.50 -17.40
C GLU A 71 9.78 -20.28 -16.51
N ASN A 72 10.28 -20.54 -15.30
CA ASN A 72 10.50 -19.52 -14.29
C ASN A 72 11.96 -19.54 -13.82
N ALA A 73 12.66 -18.41 -13.97
CA ALA A 73 14.07 -18.26 -13.62
C ALA A 73 14.37 -18.48 -12.13
N ILE A 74 13.39 -18.26 -11.24
CA ILE A 74 13.54 -18.59 -9.81
C ILE A 74 13.53 -20.10 -9.60
N GLY A 75 12.80 -20.86 -10.43
CA GLY A 75 12.81 -22.32 -10.45
C GLY A 75 14.22 -22.88 -10.65
N ASP A 76 14.91 -22.40 -11.69
CA ASP A 76 16.28 -22.84 -11.99
C ASP A 76 17.25 -22.53 -10.84
N LEU A 77 17.10 -21.35 -10.23
CA LEU A 77 17.92 -20.93 -9.10
C LEU A 77 17.65 -21.76 -7.84
N VAL A 78 16.40 -22.20 -7.64
CA VAL A 78 16.01 -23.09 -6.55
C VAL A 78 16.60 -24.49 -6.74
N GLU A 79 16.52 -25.02 -7.96
CA GLU A 79 16.98 -26.37 -8.28
C GLU A 79 18.50 -26.50 -8.19
N SER A 80 19.22 -25.56 -8.81
CA SER A 80 20.67 -25.67 -9.01
C SER A 80 21.50 -24.70 -8.17
N GLY A 81 20.92 -23.58 -7.74
CA GLY A 81 21.65 -22.49 -7.09
C GLY A 81 22.11 -22.79 -5.65
N PRO A 82 23.07 -22.01 -5.11
CA PRO A 82 23.45 -22.11 -3.70
C PRO A 82 22.31 -21.66 -2.78
N VAL A 83 21.88 -22.53 -1.87
CA VAL A 83 20.75 -22.27 -0.94
C VAL A 83 20.94 -20.98 -0.13
N LEU A 84 22.15 -20.75 0.38
CA LEU A 84 22.45 -19.54 1.16
C LEU A 84 22.29 -18.27 0.31
N SER A 85 22.75 -18.30 -0.95
CA SER A 85 22.59 -17.18 -1.87
C SER A 85 21.11 -16.89 -2.10
N LEU A 86 20.31 -17.92 -2.39
CA LEU A 86 18.88 -17.78 -2.60
C LEU A 86 18.15 -17.19 -1.38
N ILE A 87 18.48 -17.63 -0.16
CA ILE A 87 17.90 -17.06 1.05
C ILE A 87 18.29 -15.58 1.20
N LEU A 88 19.59 -15.26 1.10
CA LEU A 88 20.05 -13.89 1.26
C LEU A 88 19.48 -12.95 0.20
N THR A 89 19.37 -13.39 -1.06
CA THR A 89 18.86 -12.57 -2.14
C THR A 89 17.33 -12.52 -2.15
N ALA A 90 16.64 -13.65 -2.27
CA ALA A 90 15.19 -13.67 -2.48
C ALA A 90 14.38 -13.41 -1.20
N VAL A 91 14.89 -13.78 -0.03
CA VAL A 91 14.15 -13.63 1.25
C VAL A 91 14.50 -12.34 1.98
N VAL A 92 15.72 -11.83 1.83
CA VAL A 92 16.19 -10.65 2.57
C VAL A 92 16.36 -9.45 1.65
N LEU A 93 17.27 -9.55 0.68
CA LEU A 93 17.69 -8.41 -0.13
C LEU A 93 16.59 -7.92 -1.08
N ALA A 94 15.93 -8.82 -1.81
CA ALA A 94 14.88 -8.49 -2.76
C ALA A 94 13.69 -7.80 -2.08
N PRO A 95 13.11 -8.30 -0.97
CA PRO A 95 12.08 -7.58 -0.22
C PRO A 95 12.50 -6.18 0.23
N LEU A 96 13.75 -6.00 0.68
CA LEU A 96 14.26 -4.68 1.06
C LEU A 96 14.30 -3.72 -0.13
N ILE A 97 14.90 -4.16 -1.24
CA ILE A 97 15.02 -3.36 -2.48
C ILE A 97 13.64 -3.02 -3.03
N GLU A 98 12.75 -4.00 -3.15
CA GLU A 98 11.40 -3.82 -3.68
C GLU A 98 10.53 -2.93 -2.79
N GLU A 99 10.65 -3.04 -1.46
CA GLU A 99 9.93 -2.14 -0.55
C GLU A 99 10.47 -0.70 -0.62
N VAL A 100 11.76 -0.48 -0.93
CA VAL A 100 12.28 0.86 -1.25
C VAL A 100 11.74 1.34 -2.59
N ALA A 101 11.80 0.51 -3.63
CA ALA A 101 11.39 0.83 -5.00
C ALA A 101 9.90 1.18 -5.10
N PHE A 102 9.03 0.34 -4.54
CA PHE A 102 7.59 0.39 -4.77
C PHE A 102 6.79 0.94 -3.59
N ARG A 103 7.24 0.76 -2.33
CA ARG A 103 6.44 1.15 -1.16
C ARG A 103 6.85 2.46 -0.54
N LEU A 104 8.15 2.79 -0.57
CA LEU A 104 8.61 4.07 -0.03
C LEU A 104 7.92 5.26 -0.73
N PRO A 105 7.83 5.31 -2.08
CA PRO A 105 7.19 6.43 -2.80
C PRO A 105 5.71 6.64 -2.49
N MET A 106 4.98 5.62 -2.00
CA MET A 106 3.54 5.74 -1.65
C MET A 106 3.25 6.76 -0.54
N SER A 107 4.28 7.12 0.24
CA SER A 107 4.20 8.17 1.26
C SER A 107 4.32 9.59 0.70
N LEU A 108 4.72 9.72 -0.57
CA LEU A 108 4.89 10.98 -1.30
C LEU A 108 5.86 11.98 -0.66
N ARG A 109 6.68 11.53 0.29
CA ARG A 109 7.75 12.37 0.85
C ARG A 109 8.87 12.49 -0.19
N PRO A 110 9.49 13.68 -0.36
CA PRO A 110 10.50 13.91 -1.40
C PRO A 110 11.59 12.84 -1.49
N TRP A 111 12.22 12.53 -0.35
CA TRP A 111 13.28 11.51 -0.26
C TRP A 111 12.79 10.08 -0.48
N HIS A 112 11.53 9.82 -0.16
CA HIS A 112 10.94 8.50 -0.37
C HIS A 112 10.61 8.25 -1.84
N VAL A 113 10.11 9.28 -2.53
CA VAL A 113 9.90 9.25 -3.99
C VAL A 113 11.23 9.15 -4.71
N ALA A 114 12.22 9.98 -4.32
CA ALA A 114 13.55 9.93 -4.89
C ALA A 114 14.22 8.56 -4.68
N GLY A 115 14.12 7.99 -3.48
CA GLY A 115 14.63 6.65 -3.17
C GLY A 115 14.02 5.58 -4.08
N GLY A 116 12.70 5.56 -4.23
CA GLY A 116 12.06 4.57 -5.10
C GLY A 116 12.39 4.77 -6.58
N ILE A 117 12.40 6.00 -7.09
CA ILE A 117 12.81 6.27 -8.49
C ILE A 117 14.27 5.90 -8.73
N GLY A 118 15.16 6.21 -7.80
CA GLY A 118 16.57 5.84 -7.88
C GLY A 118 16.75 4.33 -7.96
N VAL A 119 16.14 3.58 -7.04
CA VAL A 119 16.21 2.11 -7.06
C VAL A 119 15.55 1.52 -8.32
N LEU A 120 14.39 2.03 -8.73
CA LEU A 120 13.73 1.60 -9.97
C LEU A 120 14.59 1.87 -11.20
N SER A 121 15.33 2.98 -11.23
CA SER A 121 16.25 3.24 -12.34
C SER A 121 17.24 2.09 -12.45
N VAL A 122 17.93 1.71 -11.38
CA VAL A 122 18.85 0.56 -11.38
C VAL A 122 18.18 -0.75 -11.74
N MET A 123 17.00 -1.05 -11.19
CA MET A 123 16.34 -2.33 -11.42
C MET A 123 15.96 -2.56 -12.89
N PHE A 124 15.63 -1.49 -13.62
CA PHE A 124 15.17 -1.56 -15.01
C PHE A 124 16.21 -1.07 -16.03
N VAL A 125 17.30 -0.45 -15.57
CA VAL A 125 18.41 0.06 -16.38
C VAL A 125 19.68 -0.82 -16.37
N PRO A 126 19.74 -2.09 -15.89
CA PRO A 126 20.97 -2.88 -16.06
C PRO A 126 21.37 -3.06 -17.55
N SER A 127 20.47 -2.73 -18.48
CA SER A 127 20.73 -2.56 -19.92
C SER A 127 21.73 -1.46 -20.29
N LEU A 128 22.09 -0.52 -19.40
CA LEU A 128 23.07 0.54 -19.70
C LEU A 128 24.53 0.10 -19.53
N PHE A 129 24.81 -0.85 -18.62
CA PHE A 129 26.17 -1.32 -18.34
C PHE A 129 26.34 -2.85 -18.45
N GLY A 130 25.26 -3.61 -18.65
CA GLY A 130 25.31 -5.05 -18.94
C GLY A 130 25.62 -5.95 -17.73
N VAL A 131 25.69 -5.41 -16.52
CA VAL A 131 26.01 -6.15 -15.29
C VAL A 131 24.82 -6.06 -14.34
N SER A 132 24.34 -7.21 -13.83
CA SER A 132 23.34 -7.24 -12.76
C SER A 132 24.02 -7.25 -11.39
N LEU A 133 23.32 -6.81 -10.34
CA LEU A 133 23.84 -6.85 -8.96
C LEU A 133 24.33 -8.26 -8.55
N GLY A 134 23.74 -9.33 -9.09
CA GLY A 134 24.21 -10.70 -8.87
C GLY A 134 25.54 -11.01 -9.58
N GLN A 135 25.69 -10.54 -10.83
CA GLN A 135 26.95 -10.66 -11.58
C GLN A 135 28.07 -9.84 -10.93
N ALA A 136 27.74 -8.66 -10.39
CA ALA A 136 28.68 -7.84 -9.64
C ALA A 136 29.27 -8.50 -8.37
N ILE A 137 28.51 -9.36 -7.71
CA ILE A 137 28.93 -10.01 -6.47
C ILE A 137 29.84 -11.23 -6.76
N VAL A 138 29.64 -11.88 -7.91
CA VAL A 138 30.30 -13.15 -8.26
C VAL A 138 31.34 -12.97 -9.38
N GLY A 139 31.33 -11.83 -10.07
CA GLY A 139 32.21 -11.50 -11.19
C GLY A 139 33.61 -11.09 -10.77
N GLY A 140 34.41 -10.67 -11.77
CA GLY A 140 35.75 -10.17 -11.58
C GLY A 140 35.80 -8.68 -11.22
N ASP A 141 37.00 -8.12 -11.29
CA ASP A 141 37.24 -6.72 -10.93
C ASP A 141 36.42 -5.74 -11.79
N ASP A 142 36.20 -6.07 -13.07
CA ASP A 142 35.44 -5.22 -14.00
C ASP A 142 33.95 -5.17 -13.63
N GLU A 143 33.33 -6.31 -13.31
CA GLU A 143 31.94 -6.36 -12.85
C GLU A 143 31.76 -5.66 -11.50
N ALA A 144 32.74 -5.80 -10.59
CA ALA A 144 32.73 -5.11 -9.31
C ALA A 144 32.80 -3.58 -9.48
N ILE A 145 33.67 -3.08 -10.37
CA ILE A 145 33.77 -1.64 -10.69
C ILE A 145 32.45 -1.15 -11.30
N ALA A 146 31.88 -1.90 -12.26
CA ALA A 146 30.61 -1.54 -12.88
C ALA A 146 29.49 -1.40 -11.83
N ALA A 147 29.42 -2.32 -10.87
CA ALA A 147 28.46 -2.27 -9.77
C ALA A 147 28.65 -1.05 -8.87
N VAL A 148 29.91 -0.73 -8.52
CA VAL A 148 30.22 0.44 -7.70
C VAL A 148 29.79 1.72 -8.42
N VAL A 149 30.04 1.81 -9.73
CA VAL A 149 29.60 2.93 -10.57
C VAL A 149 28.08 3.02 -10.61
N GLU A 150 27.38 1.90 -10.82
CA GLU A 150 25.93 1.84 -10.84
C GLU A 150 25.33 2.29 -9.49
N VAL A 151 25.83 1.78 -8.37
CA VAL A 151 25.42 2.20 -7.02
C VAL A 151 25.70 3.68 -6.80
N ALA A 152 26.86 4.19 -7.20
CA ALA A 152 27.20 5.59 -7.07
C ALA A 152 26.26 6.51 -7.89
N LEU A 153 25.94 6.12 -9.12
CA LEU A 153 24.97 6.83 -9.97
C LEU A 153 23.58 6.82 -9.33
N THR A 154 23.16 5.69 -8.76
CA THR A 154 21.90 5.54 -8.04
C THR A 154 21.80 6.51 -6.89
N VAL A 155 22.83 6.53 -6.04
CA VAL A 155 22.91 7.46 -4.90
C VAL A 155 22.89 8.90 -5.40
N GLY A 156 23.62 9.20 -6.48
CA GLY A 156 23.61 10.50 -7.16
C GLY A 156 22.20 10.94 -7.59
N VAL A 157 21.45 10.06 -8.27
CA VAL A 157 20.06 10.30 -8.68
C VAL A 157 19.17 10.54 -7.47
N ILE A 158 19.26 9.70 -6.43
CA ILE A 158 18.47 9.86 -5.20
C ILE A 158 18.75 11.22 -4.54
N CYS A 159 20.03 11.60 -4.45
CA CYS A 159 20.46 12.86 -3.86
C CYS A 159 19.94 14.06 -4.66
N VAL A 160 20.19 14.10 -5.96
CA VAL A 160 19.79 15.22 -6.83
C VAL A 160 18.27 15.34 -6.88
N LEU A 161 17.57 14.24 -7.18
CA LEU A 161 16.11 14.24 -7.27
C LEU A 161 15.47 14.56 -5.92
N GLY A 162 16.00 14.01 -4.83
CA GLY A 162 15.51 14.30 -3.48
C GLY A 162 15.67 15.76 -3.10
N LEU A 163 16.78 16.40 -3.46
CA LEU A 163 17.00 17.84 -3.28
C LEU A 163 16.02 18.66 -4.13
N ILE A 164 15.84 18.32 -5.41
CA ILE A 164 14.87 18.99 -6.31
C ILE A 164 13.46 18.89 -5.75
N LEU A 165 12.98 17.68 -5.45
CA LEU A 165 11.65 17.45 -4.90
C LEU A 165 11.46 18.15 -3.55
N ARG A 166 12.50 18.20 -2.70
CA ARG A 166 12.46 18.90 -1.41
C ARG A 166 12.35 20.43 -1.56
N ARG A 167 12.77 20.99 -2.69
CA ARG A 167 12.64 22.42 -3.01
C ARG A 167 11.30 22.74 -3.67
N LEU A 168 10.81 21.86 -4.53
CA LEU A 168 9.58 22.08 -5.30
C LEU A 168 8.30 21.74 -4.53
N LEU A 169 8.33 20.73 -3.65
CA LEU A 169 7.14 20.32 -2.91
C LEU A 169 6.94 21.17 -1.65
N PRO A 170 5.77 21.79 -1.47
CA PRO A 170 5.48 22.62 -0.29
C PRO A 170 5.55 21.78 0.98
N ARG A 171 6.15 22.38 2.02
CA ARG A 171 6.31 21.75 3.32
C ARG A 171 5.08 21.99 4.14
N GLU A 172 4.49 20.93 4.67
CA GLU A 172 3.68 21.05 5.87
C GLU A 172 4.37 20.44 7.08
N PRO A 173 4.11 20.98 8.29
CA PRO A 173 4.86 20.63 9.50
C PRO A 173 4.72 19.18 9.95
N SER A 174 3.68 18.45 9.53
CA SER A 174 3.38 17.14 10.13
C SER A 174 3.21 15.93 9.19
N ASP A 175 2.78 16.02 7.92
CA ASP A 175 2.39 14.78 7.19
C ASP A 175 2.45 14.83 5.65
N GLY A 176 3.65 15.00 5.07
CA GLY A 176 3.84 14.93 3.61
C GLY A 176 3.37 16.19 2.87
N PRO A 177 3.36 16.21 1.53
CA PRO A 177 2.87 17.37 0.78
C PRO A 177 1.36 17.48 1.00
N ALA A 178 0.93 18.50 1.74
CA ALA A 178 -0.48 18.76 2.07
C ALA A 178 -1.41 18.96 0.86
N LEU A 179 -0.83 19.03 -0.34
CA LEU A 179 -1.54 19.33 -1.58
C LEU A 179 -2.00 18.09 -2.36
N VAL A 180 -1.58 16.88 -1.99
CA VAL A 180 -1.97 15.69 -2.78
C VAL A 180 -3.32 15.18 -2.32
N SER A 181 -4.32 15.31 -3.20
CA SER A 181 -5.67 14.79 -2.93
C SER A 181 -5.64 13.28 -2.65
N THR A 182 -6.56 12.82 -1.81
CA THR A 182 -6.76 11.40 -1.50
C THR A 182 -6.87 10.54 -2.76
N ARG A 183 -7.52 11.05 -3.83
CA ARG A 183 -7.66 10.33 -5.11
C ARG A 183 -6.33 10.14 -5.82
N VAL A 184 -5.50 11.18 -5.91
CA VAL A 184 -4.17 11.09 -6.55
C VAL A 184 -3.28 10.12 -5.77
N ARG A 185 -3.30 10.21 -4.44
CA ARG A 185 -2.53 9.28 -3.59
C ARG A 185 -2.98 7.84 -3.76
N PHE A 186 -4.29 7.59 -3.84
CA PHE A 186 -4.81 6.26 -4.14
C PHE A 186 -4.37 5.76 -5.52
N GLY A 187 -4.41 6.63 -6.54
CA GLY A 187 -3.89 6.34 -7.87
C GLY A 187 -2.42 5.89 -7.83
N VAL A 188 -1.56 6.64 -7.12
CA VAL A 188 -0.14 6.27 -6.95
C VAL A 188 0.01 4.90 -6.27
N ILE A 189 -0.78 4.62 -5.23
CA ILE A 189 -0.75 3.32 -4.53
C ILE A 189 -1.12 2.17 -5.49
N VAL A 190 -2.20 2.33 -6.26
CA VAL A 190 -2.65 1.34 -7.25
C VAL A 190 -1.58 1.15 -8.33
N THR A 191 -1.08 2.24 -8.92
CA THR A 191 -0.05 2.18 -9.96
C THR A 191 1.19 1.47 -9.47
N LEU A 192 1.75 1.85 -8.32
CA LEU A 192 2.95 1.19 -7.79
C LEU A 192 2.71 -0.28 -7.40
N THR A 193 1.48 -0.64 -7.04
CA THR A 193 1.11 -2.05 -6.80
C THR A 193 1.11 -2.86 -8.10
N VAL A 194 0.56 -2.29 -9.18
CA VAL A 194 0.56 -2.94 -10.50
C VAL A 194 1.96 -3.01 -11.10
N VAL A 195 2.77 -1.94 -11.00
CA VAL A 195 4.16 -1.96 -11.49
C VAL A 195 5.00 -2.96 -10.70
N PHE A 196 4.81 -3.08 -9.38
CA PHE A 196 5.43 -4.13 -8.56
C PHE A 196 5.11 -5.53 -9.10
N ALA A 197 3.83 -5.82 -9.37
CA ALA A 197 3.44 -7.11 -9.94
C ALA A 197 4.00 -7.30 -11.37
N GLY A 198 4.01 -6.25 -12.17
CA GLY A 198 4.58 -6.25 -13.52
C GLY A 198 6.09 -6.53 -13.54
N ALA A 199 6.84 -6.07 -12.52
CA ALA A 199 8.27 -6.38 -12.40
C ALA A 199 8.53 -7.90 -12.32
N HIS A 200 7.58 -8.67 -11.79
CA HIS A 200 7.69 -10.13 -11.70
C HIS A 200 7.48 -10.84 -13.05
N LEU A 201 7.04 -10.14 -14.10
CA LEU A 201 7.05 -10.69 -15.46
C LEU A 201 8.48 -11.04 -15.90
N GLY A 202 9.49 -10.32 -15.37
CA GLY A 202 10.90 -10.61 -15.65
C GLY A 202 11.40 -11.95 -15.10
N ASN A 203 10.60 -12.66 -14.29
CA ASN A 203 10.94 -14.00 -13.82
C ASN A 203 10.62 -15.10 -14.83
N PHE A 204 9.92 -14.79 -15.93
CA PHE A 204 9.52 -15.77 -16.93
C PHE A 204 10.39 -15.62 -18.18
N ALA A 205 10.86 -16.76 -18.71
CA ALA A 205 11.70 -16.77 -19.91
C ALA A 205 10.91 -16.43 -21.18
N GLU A 206 9.60 -16.73 -21.17
CA GLU A 206 8.73 -16.60 -22.33
C GLU A 206 7.60 -15.60 -22.09
N PHE A 207 7.28 -14.83 -23.13
CA PHE A 207 6.15 -13.90 -23.11
C PHE A 207 4.92 -14.54 -23.79
N THR A 208 4.00 -15.07 -22.99
CA THR A 208 2.74 -15.66 -23.47
C THR A 208 1.54 -14.76 -23.17
N TRP A 209 0.45 -14.91 -23.92
CA TRP A 209 -0.74 -14.06 -23.76
C TRP A 209 -1.43 -14.22 -22.39
N PHE A 210 -1.23 -15.36 -21.71
CA PHE A 210 -1.77 -15.64 -20.38
C PHE A 210 -0.81 -15.27 -19.24
N LEU A 211 0.40 -14.79 -19.55
CA LEU A 211 1.39 -14.37 -18.55
C LEU A 211 0.86 -13.34 -17.53
N PRO A 212 -0.02 -12.39 -17.90
CA PRO A 212 -0.64 -11.49 -16.91
C PRO A 212 -1.42 -12.23 -15.80
N ALA A 213 -1.92 -13.45 -16.04
CA ALA A 213 -2.58 -14.25 -15.02
C ALA A 213 -1.58 -14.76 -13.98
N PHE A 214 -0.35 -15.10 -14.37
CA PHE A 214 0.69 -15.59 -13.46
C PHE A 214 1.24 -14.53 -12.51
N ILE A 215 1.01 -13.23 -12.77
CA ILE A 215 1.34 -12.15 -11.84
C ILE A 215 0.17 -11.75 -10.92
N LEU A 216 -1.00 -12.40 -11.05
CA LEU A 216 -2.15 -12.14 -10.18
C LEU A 216 -1.84 -12.36 -8.70
N PRO A 217 -1.13 -13.43 -8.27
CA PRO A 217 -0.68 -13.58 -6.88
C PRO A 217 0.09 -12.35 -6.38
N GLN A 218 0.96 -11.79 -7.21
CA GLN A 218 1.83 -10.66 -6.91
C GLN A 218 1.04 -9.36 -6.86
N VAL A 219 0.00 -9.19 -7.69
CA VAL A 219 -0.95 -8.08 -7.55
C VAL A 219 -1.62 -8.14 -6.18
N LEU A 220 -2.15 -9.31 -5.80
CA LEU A 220 -2.92 -9.47 -4.57
C LEU A 220 -2.05 -9.34 -3.31
N VAL A 221 -0.85 -9.93 -3.30
CA VAL A 221 0.15 -9.73 -2.25
C VAL A 221 0.59 -8.27 -2.20
N GLY A 222 0.83 -7.66 -3.37
CA GLY A 222 1.20 -6.25 -3.48
C GLY A 222 0.16 -5.33 -2.86
N MET A 223 -1.14 -5.66 -3.01
CA MET A 223 -2.22 -4.94 -2.35
C MET A 223 -2.16 -5.06 -0.82
N VAL A 224 -1.88 -6.25 -0.28
CA VAL A 224 -1.70 -6.42 1.16
C VAL A 224 -0.50 -5.62 1.68
N LEU A 225 0.64 -5.68 0.99
CA LEU A 225 1.85 -4.95 1.36
C LEU A 225 1.66 -3.43 1.27
N ALA A 226 0.96 -2.93 0.25
CA ALA A 226 0.63 -1.52 0.12
C ALA A 226 -0.25 -1.03 1.28
N TYR A 227 -1.26 -1.81 1.67
CA TYR A 227 -2.09 -1.52 2.84
C TYR A 227 -1.24 -1.47 4.12
N VAL A 228 -0.40 -2.47 4.37
CA VAL A 228 0.50 -2.53 5.54
C VAL A 228 1.42 -1.32 5.57
N ARG A 229 2.02 -0.98 4.44
CA ARG A 229 2.94 0.16 4.31
C ARG A 229 2.28 1.48 4.71
N VAL A 230 1.07 1.73 4.21
CA VAL A 230 0.39 3.03 4.36
C VAL A 230 -0.21 3.18 5.75
N ILE A 231 -0.76 2.10 6.29
CA ILE A 231 -1.46 2.13 7.57
C ILE A 231 -0.51 1.92 8.76
N ARG A 232 0.59 1.18 8.57
CA ARG A 232 1.52 0.83 9.64
C ARG A 232 2.90 1.46 9.42
N SER A 233 3.86 0.66 9.00
CA SER A 233 5.24 1.06 8.87
C SER A 233 5.87 0.33 7.70
N TRP A 234 6.99 0.87 7.23
CA TRP A 234 7.78 0.26 6.16
C TRP A 234 8.40 -1.07 6.60
N TRP A 235 8.98 -1.15 7.81
CA TRP A 235 9.56 -2.39 8.34
C TRP A 235 8.57 -3.56 8.45
N MET A 236 7.31 -3.26 8.72
CA MET A 236 6.28 -4.29 8.78
C MET A 236 5.93 -4.82 7.37
N GLY A 237 5.96 -3.95 6.36
CA GLY A 237 5.86 -4.35 4.95
C GLY A 237 7.00 -5.29 4.57
N VAL A 238 8.25 -4.89 4.87
CA VAL A 238 9.46 -5.71 4.65
C VAL A 238 9.34 -7.07 5.34
N ALA A 239 8.91 -7.12 6.60
CA ALA A 239 8.79 -8.38 7.33
C ALA A 239 7.76 -9.33 6.71
N ILE A 240 6.56 -8.84 6.38
CA ILE A 240 5.53 -9.67 5.73
C ILE A 240 6.00 -10.14 4.34
N HIS A 241 6.67 -9.25 3.60
CA HIS A 241 7.21 -9.57 2.28
C HIS A 241 8.30 -10.65 2.36
N ALA A 242 9.28 -10.47 3.24
CA ALA A 242 10.32 -11.45 3.50
C ALA A 242 9.74 -12.80 3.93
N LEU A 243 8.71 -12.82 4.79
CA LEU A 243 8.05 -14.07 5.17
C LEU A 243 7.31 -14.74 4.01
N ASN A 244 6.63 -13.98 3.15
CA ASN A 244 6.00 -14.54 1.96
C ASN A 244 7.06 -15.18 1.04
N ASN A 245 8.18 -14.51 0.82
CA ASN A 245 9.27 -15.04 0.01
C ASN A 245 9.94 -16.23 0.68
N ALA A 246 10.12 -16.23 2.00
CA ALA A 246 10.67 -17.36 2.75
C ALA A 246 9.81 -18.61 2.57
N VAL A 247 8.48 -18.44 2.61
CA VAL A 247 7.56 -19.55 2.36
C VAL A 247 7.70 -20.03 0.91
N ALA A 248 7.68 -19.14 -0.08
CA ALA A 248 7.81 -19.49 -1.49
C ALA A 248 9.15 -20.21 -1.83
N VAL A 249 10.27 -19.65 -1.37
CA VAL A 249 11.60 -20.26 -1.50
C VAL A 249 11.68 -21.59 -0.76
N GLY A 250 11.13 -21.64 0.47
CA GLY A 250 11.08 -22.85 1.27
C GLY A 250 10.35 -24.00 0.56
N PHE A 251 9.23 -23.70 -0.11
CA PHE A 251 8.52 -24.66 -0.96
C PHE A 251 9.37 -25.18 -2.10
N GLY A 252 10.03 -24.27 -2.83
CA GLY A 252 10.87 -24.65 -3.96
C GLY A 252 12.06 -25.52 -3.55
N LEU A 253 12.68 -25.22 -2.41
CA LEU A 253 13.85 -25.98 -1.92
C LEU A 253 13.50 -27.36 -1.37
N LEU A 254 12.23 -27.59 -1.05
CA LEU A 254 11.84 -28.77 -0.31
C LEU A 254 12.05 -30.10 -1.06
N PRO A 255 11.69 -30.21 -2.37
CA PRO A 255 12.06 -31.35 -3.20
C PRO A 255 13.55 -31.73 -3.12
N ARG A 256 14.42 -30.73 -3.06
CA ARG A 256 15.87 -30.90 -2.97
C ARG A 256 16.35 -31.38 -1.60
N LEU A 257 15.68 -30.97 -0.53
CA LEU A 257 16.06 -31.30 0.85
C LEU A 257 15.51 -32.66 1.32
N VAL A 258 14.34 -33.06 0.83
CA VAL A 258 13.63 -34.27 1.29
C VAL A 258 13.97 -35.51 0.43
N GLY A 259 14.63 -35.33 -0.71
CA GLY A 259 14.89 -36.39 -1.68
C GLY A 259 13.65 -36.69 -2.53
N GLN A 260 13.83 -37.31 -3.71
CA GLN A 260 12.74 -37.56 -4.67
C GLN A 260 11.82 -38.74 -4.28
N ASP A 261 12.22 -39.56 -3.30
CA ASP A 261 11.53 -40.79 -2.95
C ASP A 261 10.35 -40.54 -1.98
N GLY A 262 9.14 -40.34 -2.50
CA GLY A 262 7.86 -40.43 -1.78
C GLY A 262 7.58 -39.36 -0.70
N GLY A 263 8.61 -38.80 -0.05
CA GLY A 263 8.50 -37.74 0.94
C GLY A 263 7.98 -36.44 0.36
N GLN A 264 8.20 -36.17 -0.94
CA GLN A 264 7.70 -34.97 -1.60
C GLN A 264 6.17 -34.89 -1.62
N ALA A 265 5.48 -36.01 -1.81
CA ALA A 265 4.02 -36.04 -1.80
C ALA A 265 3.48 -35.75 -0.38
N VAL A 266 4.06 -36.39 0.64
CA VAL A 266 3.64 -36.21 2.04
C VAL A 266 3.92 -34.79 2.52
N VAL A 267 5.10 -34.25 2.20
CA VAL A 267 5.47 -32.90 2.63
C VAL A 267 4.72 -31.84 1.81
N GLY A 268 4.52 -32.05 0.51
CA GLY A 268 3.66 -31.20 -0.31
C GLY A 268 2.23 -31.12 0.26
N VAL A 269 1.63 -32.26 0.61
CA VAL A 269 0.32 -32.31 1.27
C VAL A 269 0.32 -31.62 2.63
N ALA A 270 1.35 -31.84 3.45
CA ALA A 270 1.44 -31.24 4.78
C ALA A 270 1.51 -29.70 4.73
N ILE A 271 2.22 -29.14 3.74
CA ILE A 271 2.38 -27.69 3.65
C ILE A 271 1.21 -27.04 2.93
N VAL A 272 0.66 -27.66 1.87
CA VAL A 272 -0.64 -27.22 1.30
C VAL A 272 -1.70 -27.24 2.40
N GLY A 273 -1.74 -28.31 3.19
CA GLY A 273 -2.57 -28.40 4.39
C GLY A 273 -2.29 -27.27 5.38
N SER A 274 -1.03 -26.95 5.65
CA SER A 274 -0.64 -25.86 6.58
C SER A 274 -1.01 -24.47 6.06
N ILE A 275 -0.89 -24.19 4.76
CA ILE A 275 -1.38 -22.94 4.15
C ILE A 275 -2.89 -22.88 4.27
N ILE A 276 -3.60 -23.97 3.95
CA ILE A 276 -5.06 -24.00 4.02
C ILE A 276 -5.51 -23.80 5.47
N LEU A 277 -4.82 -24.41 6.44
CA LEU A 277 -5.12 -24.27 7.86
C LEU A 277 -4.78 -22.85 8.38
N LEU A 278 -3.60 -22.31 8.06
CA LEU A 278 -3.19 -20.97 8.48
C LEU A 278 -4.02 -19.88 7.80
N GLY A 279 -4.22 -20.01 6.49
CA GLY A 279 -5.07 -19.14 5.68
C GLY A 279 -6.53 -19.21 6.09
N GLY A 280 -7.05 -20.42 6.29
CA GLY A 280 -8.42 -20.67 6.75
C GLY A 280 -8.65 -20.15 8.17
N SER A 281 -7.76 -20.44 9.12
CA SER A 281 -7.85 -19.89 10.49
C SER A 281 -7.73 -18.37 10.50
N SER A 282 -6.90 -17.79 9.63
CA SER A 282 -6.78 -16.34 9.46
C SER A 282 -8.05 -15.72 8.88
N ALA A 283 -8.64 -16.34 7.86
CA ALA A 283 -9.91 -15.91 7.28
C ALA A 283 -11.06 -16.01 8.28
N ILE A 284 -11.13 -17.09 9.07
CA ILE A 284 -12.09 -17.26 10.16
C ILE A 284 -11.88 -16.19 11.23
N ALA A 285 -10.64 -15.96 11.67
CA ALA A 285 -10.32 -14.94 12.66
C ALA A 285 -10.74 -13.53 12.20
N LEU A 286 -10.49 -13.20 10.93
CA LEU A 286 -10.94 -11.96 10.32
C LEU A 286 -12.46 -11.88 10.19
N GLY A 287 -13.11 -12.98 9.83
CA GLY A 287 -14.57 -13.09 9.73
C GLY A 287 -15.25 -12.91 11.08
N VAL A 288 -14.79 -13.61 12.12
CA VAL A 288 -15.26 -13.45 13.50
C VAL A 288 -15.04 -12.02 13.98
N ASN A 289 -13.86 -11.46 13.74
CA ASN A 289 -13.56 -10.09 14.11
C ASN A 289 -14.49 -9.09 13.39
N ALA A 290 -14.82 -9.33 12.10
CA ALA A 290 -15.79 -8.56 11.34
C ALA A 290 -17.22 -8.69 11.90
N TYR A 291 -17.66 -9.91 12.22
CA TYR A 291 -18.96 -10.17 12.81
C TYR A 291 -19.13 -9.49 14.17
N LEU A 292 -18.19 -9.67 15.10
CA LEU A 292 -18.23 -9.05 16.42
C LEU A 292 -18.21 -7.52 16.34
N THR A 293 -17.50 -6.97 15.35
CA THR A 293 -17.51 -5.52 15.08
C THR A 293 -18.88 -5.06 14.63
N TRP A 294 -19.49 -5.77 13.68
CA TRP A 294 -20.83 -5.48 13.18
C TRP A 294 -21.86 -5.57 14.31
N GLU A 295 -21.82 -6.64 15.11
CA GLU A 295 -22.72 -6.86 16.26
C GLU A 295 -22.62 -5.74 17.30
N ARG A 296 -21.40 -5.36 17.71
CA ARG A 296 -21.19 -4.20 18.60
C ARG A 296 -21.77 -2.92 18.02
N ASN A 297 -21.63 -2.70 16.73
CA ASN A 297 -22.22 -1.53 16.07
C ASN A 297 -23.75 -1.57 16.10
N GLN A 298 -24.40 -2.74 16.00
CA GLN A 298 -25.86 -2.86 16.16
C GLN A 298 -26.31 -2.46 17.58
N HIS A 299 -25.56 -2.86 18.61
CA HIS A 299 -25.91 -2.58 20.01
C HIS A 299 -25.52 -1.17 20.51
N THR A 300 -24.58 -0.50 19.83
CA THR A 300 -24.19 0.89 20.16
C THR A 300 -25.18 1.91 19.59
N PHE A 301 -26.02 1.50 18.63
CA PHE A 301 -27.14 2.30 18.09
C PHE A 301 -28.51 1.64 18.39
N PRO A 302 -28.89 1.39 19.65
CA PRO A 302 -30.17 0.76 19.97
C PRO A 302 -31.35 1.73 19.79
N GLY A 303 -31.10 3.03 19.60
CA GLY A 303 -32.09 3.94 19.07
C GLY A 303 -32.03 3.86 17.56
N GLY A 304 -33.10 3.39 16.92
CA GLY A 304 -33.27 3.53 15.49
C GLY A 304 -33.01 4.97 15.05
N TYR A 305 -32.91 5.19 13.74
CA TYR A 305 -33.20 6.52 13.21
C TYR A 305 -34.63 6.87 13.64
N ALA A 306 -34.80 7.35 14.86
CA ALA A 306 -35.92 8.16 15.24
C ALA A 306 -35.80 9.30 14.25
N ALA A 307 -36.58 9.21 13.18
CA ALA A 307 -36.84 10.33 12.29
C ALA A 307 -37.01 11.51 13.23
N PRO A 308 -36.22 12.59 13.08
CA PRO A 308 -36.27 13.72 13.99
C PRO A 308 -37.74 14.03 14.16
N THR A 309 -38.28 13.75 15.35
CA THR A 309 -39.67 14.04 15.63
C THR A 309 -39.68 15.55 15.61
N HIS A 310 -40.04 16.10 14.46
CA HIS A 310 -40.37 17.50 14.30
C HIS A 310 -41.54 17.72 15.25
N SER A 311 -41.23 18.03 16.51
CA SER A 311 -42.18 18.64 17.41
C SER A 311 -42.65 19.91 16.71
N PRO A 312 -43.94 20.04 16.33
CA PRO A 312 -44.43 21.21 15.59
C PRO A 312 -44.49 22.50 16.42
N GLY A 313 -43.75 22.58 17.53
CA GLY A 313 -43.89 23.65 18.51
C GLY A 313 -42.54 24.28 18.83
N GLY A 314 -42.36 25.52 18.38
CA GLY A 314 -41.36 26.42 18.95
C GLY A 314 -40.19 26.77 18.04
N TYR A 315 -40.47 27.37 16.88
CA TYR A 315 -39.54 28.38 16.35
C TYR A 315 -39.56 29.57 17.33
N ALA A 316 -38.79 29.47 18.42
CA ALA A 316 -38.38 30.68 19.13
C ALA A 316 -37.51 31.46 18.13
N ALA A 317 -37.98 32.63 17.74
CA ALA A 317 -37.24 33.54 16.89
C ALA A 317 -35.83 33.73 17.49
N PRO A 318 -34.75 33.67 16.69
CA PRO A 318 -33.42 33.95 17.19
C PRO A 318 -33.45 35.34 17.82
N VAL A 319 -33.17 35.40 19.12
CA VAL A 319 -32.99 36.66 19.83
C VAL A 319 -31.86 37.39 19.11
N PRO A 320 -32.11 38.58 18.52
CA PRO A 320 -31.05 39.33 17.88
C PRO A 320 -29.96 39.60 18.92
N PRO A 321 -28.67 39.41 18.57
CA PRO A 321 -27.59 39.70 19.50
C PRO A 321 -27.72 41.15 19.96
N ALA A 322 -27.66 41.35 21.28
CA ALA A 322 -27.69 42.68 21.86
C ALA A 322 -26.57 43.52 21.22
N ALA A 323 -26.96 44.63 20.57
CA ALA A 323 -26.04 45.59 20.01
C ALA A 323 -25.22 46.21 21.16
N GLY A 324 -23.98 45.73 21.36
CA GLY A 324 -23.11 46.32 22.38
C GLY A 324 -21.90 45.52 22.82
N ALA A 325 -21.81 44.21 22.56
CA ALA A 325 -20.64 43.43 22.94
C ALA A 325 -19.82 43.04 21.70
N ALA A 326 -18.86 43.90 21.34
CA ALA A 326 -17.77 43.52 20.46
C ALA A 326 -16.84 42.58 21.24
N ASP A 327 -17.08 41.28 21.15
CA ASP A 327 -16.13 40.29 21.66
C ASP A 327 -14.79 40.45 20.90
N PRO A 328 -13.66 40.61 21.60
CA PRO A 328 -12.36 40.59 20.96
C PRO A 328 -12.14 39.21 20.34
N TRP A 329 -11.93 39.21 19.02
CA TRP A 329 -11.62 38.00 18.25
C TRP A 329 -10.54 37.16 18.95
N PRO A 330 -10.78 35.88 19.25
CA PRO A 330 -9.86 35.09 20.10
C PRO A 330 -8.49 34.84 19.48
N HIS A 331 -8.27 35.23 18.23
CA HIS A 331 -6.98 35.12 17.55
C HIS A 331 -6.80 36.38 16.71
N GLY A 332 -5.94 37.31 17.17
CA GLY A 332 -5.73 38.65 16.58
C GLY A 332 -5.23 38.67 15.13
N ARG A 333 -6.02 38.17 14.19
CA ARG A 333 -5.83 38.34 12.75
C ARG A 333 -7.13 38.86 12.15
N PRO A 334 -7.14 40.05 11.54
CA PRO A 334 -8.30 40.51 10.78
C PRO A 334 -8.55 39.58 9.57
N PRO A 335 -9.81 39.42 9.14
CA PRO A 335 -10.12 38.65 7.94
C PRO A 335 -9.43 39.28 6.71
N PRO A 336 -8.92 38.47 5.77
CA PRO A 336 -8.50 38.98 4.49
C PRO A 336 -9.75 39.29 3.66
N TRP A 337 -9.85 40.53 3.20
CA TRP A 337 -10.80 41.08 2.22
C TRP A 337 -12.05 41.83 2.74
N PRO A 338 -12.41 42.93 2.05
CA PRO A 338 -13.49 43.85 2.43
C PRO A 338 -14.86 43.33 1.96
N PRO A 339 -15.96 43.85 2.52
CA PRO A 339 -17.31 43.60 2.00
C PRO A 339 -17.48 44.24 0.62
N PRO A 340 -18.30 43.64 -0.28
CA PRO A 340 -18.62 44.25 -1.56
C PRO A 340 -19.34 45.58 -1.33
N SER A 341 -18.79 46.66 -1.88
CA SER A 341 -19.45 47.95 -1.96
C SER A 341 -20.74 47.79 -2.78
N GLY A 342 -21.88 47.98 -2.13
CA GLY A 342 -23.17 48.06 -2.80
C GLY A 342 -23.17 49.20 -3.81
N ARG A 343 -23.30 48.87 -5.10
CA ARG A 343 -23.72 49.83 -6.12
C ARG A 343 -25.22 50.03 -5.97
N SER A 344 -25.59 51.15 -5.36
CA SER A 344 -26.86 51.82 -5.57
C SER A 344 -26.93 52.27 -7.03
N THR A 345 -27.83 51.69 -7.82
CA THR A 345 -28.25 52.25 -9.11
C THR A 345 -29.57 52.98 -8.89
N ALA A 346 -29.49 54.30 -8.77
CA ALA A 346 -30.64 55.19 -9.00
C ALA A 346 -30.88 55.33 -10.52
N PRO A 347 -32.13 55.58 -10.97
CA PRO A 347 -32.44 55.77 -12.38
C PRO A 347 -32.15 57.21 -12.80
N GLU A 348 -31.34 57.39 -13.84
CA GLU A 348 -31.13 58.69 -14.48
C GLU A 348 -32.14 58.84 -15.63
N SER A 349 -33.03 59.81 -15.48
CA SER A 349 -34.01 60.26 -16.46
C SER A 349 -33.58 61.61 -17.04
N THR A 350 -33.28 61.66 -18.34
CA THR A 350 -33.29 62.86 -19.22
C THR A 350 -33.15 62.32 -20.65
N ALA A 351 -34.08 62.40 -21.61
CA ALA A 351 -34.82 63.54 -22.16
C ALA A 351 -33.89 64.63 -22.74
N PHE A 352 -33.65 64.57 -24.06
CA PHE A 352 -33.37 65.60 -25.09
C PHE A 352 -32.95 64.79 -26.34
N GLY A 353 -33.52 64.89 -27.55
CA GLY A 353 -34.14 66.02 -28.23
C GLY A 353 -33.16 66.57 -29.28
N ASP A 354 -33.05 65.90 -30.42
CA ASP A 354 -33.07 66.43 -31.82
C ASP A 354 -32.77 65.32 -32.84
#